data_AF-A0A7W4HXY8-F1
#
_entry.id   AF-A0A7W4HXY8-F1
#
_cell.length_a   1.000
_cell.length_b   1.000
_cell.length_c   1.000
_cell.angle_alpha   90.00
_cell.angle_beta   90.00
_cell.angle_gamma   90.00
#
_symmetry.space_group_name_H-M   'P 1'
#
loop_
_entity.id
_entity.type
_entity.pdbx_description
1 polymer ?
#
loop_
_entity_poly.entity_id
_entity_poly.type
_entity_poly.pdbx_seq_one_letter_code
_entity_poly.pdbx_strand_id
1 'polypeptide(L)' 'PQAQISILTARIKEVTEHLKSNKHDRMARRGLIQMVGKRKRLLKYLEKTNFEAYKATLEKLGLRK' A
#
# COMPACT_ATOMS: atom_id res chain seq x y z
N PRO A 1 -0.64 -5.07 -12.22
CA PRO A 1 -0.25 -4.12 -11.13
C PRO A 1 -1.29 -4.01 -10.01
N GLN A 2 -2.58 -4.00 -10.35
CA GLN A 2 -3.71 -3.84 -9.42
C GLN A 2 -3.75 -4.91 -8.32
N ALA A 3 -3.53 -6.19 -8.69
CA ALA A 3 -3.48 -7.29 -7.71
C ALA A 3 -2.38 -7.09 -6.67
N GLN A 4 -1.18 -6.67 -7.10
CA GLN A 4 -0.06 -6.39 -6.17
C GLN A 4 -0.37 -5.21 -5.23
N ILE A 5 -1.01 -4.15 -5.74
CA ILE A 5 -1.45 -3.00 -4.93
C ILE A 5 -2.46 -3.44 -3.86
N SER A 6 -3.38 -4.34 -4.23
CA SER A 6 -4.41 -4.88 -3.32
C SER A 6 -3.77 -5.73 -2.21
N ILE A 7 -2.88 -6.65 -2.56
CA ILE A 7 -2.13 -7.49 -1.60
C ILE A 7 -1.30 -6.62 -0.64
N LEU A 8 -0.56 -5.64 -1.18
CA LEU A 8 0.22 -4.72 -0.36
C LEU A 8 -0.67 -3.90 0.57
N THR A 9 -1.86 -3.50 0.12
CA THR A 9 -2.80 -2.73 0.95
C THR A 9 -3.34 -3.55 2.11
N ALA A 10 -3.73 -4.80 1.87
CA ALA A 10 -4.14 -5.73 2.92
C ALA A 10 -3.01 -5.94 3.94
N ARG A 11 -1.79 -6.21 3.46
CA ARG A 11 -0.63 -6.45 4.33
C ARG A 11 -0.23 -5.20 5.13
N ILE A 12 -0.28 -4.02 4.53
CA ILE A 12 -0.04 -2.75 5.22
C ILE A 12 -1.03 -2.58 6.36
N LYS A 13 -2.32 -2.90 6.15
CA LYS A 13 -3.34 -2.83 7.20
C LYS A 13 -3.02 -3.78 8.36
N GLU A 14 -2.71 -5.04 8.07
CA GLU A 14 -2.31 -6.04 9.09
C GLU A 14 -1.10 -5.58 9.91
N VAL A 15 -0.02 -5.15 9.25
CA VAL A 15 1.21 -4.71 9.94
C VAL A 15 0.98 -3.42 10.72
N THR A 16 0.12 -2.53 10.23
CA THR A 16 -0.24 -1.30 10.95
C THR A 16 -0.94 -1.63 12.27
N GLU A 17 -1.89 -2.57 12.27
CA GLU A 17 -2.54 -3.02 13.51
C GLU A 17 -1.54 -3.70 14.45
N HIS A 18 -0.69 -4.59 13.94
CA HIS A 18 0.36 -5.23 14.73
C HIS A 18 1.29 -4.22 15.44
N LEU A 19 1.64 -3.12 14.78
CA LEU A 19 2.51 -2.09 15.34
C LEU A 19 1.81 -1.21 16.39
N LYS A 20 0.47 -1.21 16.48
CA LYS A 20 -0.24 -0.49 17.55
C LYS A 20 0.05 -1.11 18.93
N SER A 21 0.08 -2.43 19.01
CA SER A 21 0.49 -3.17 20.22
C SER A 21 2.01 -3.24 20.36
N ASN A 22 2.76 -3.32 19.25
CA ASN A 22 4.21 -3.50 19.24
C ASN A 22 4.95 -2.23 18.82
N LYS A 23 4.77 -1.14 19.58
CA LYS A 23 5.27 0.21 19.20
C LYS A 23 6.80 0.26 18.98
N HIS A 24 7.55 -0.59 19.68
CA HIS A 24 9.01 -0.66 19.65
C HIS A 24 9.59 -1.61 18.57
N ASP A 25 8.75 -2.32 17.81
CA ASP A 25 9.23 -3.17 16.72
C ASP A 25 9.71 -2.32 15.52
N ARG A 26 11.01 -2.02 15.53
CA ARG A 26 11.69 -1.23 14.49
C ARG A 26 11.82 -2.00 13.18
N MET A 27 11.91 -3.33 13.22
CA MET A 27 12.08 -4.17 12.03
C MET A 27 10.78 -4.24 11.24
N ALA A 28 9.65 -4.50 11.90
CA ALA A 28 8.34 -4.46 11.27
C ALA A 28 8.01 -3.05 10.73
N ARG A 29 8.35 -1.98 11.47
CA ARG A 29 8.18 -0.59 10.98
C ARG A 29 8.99 -0.31 9.71
N ARG A 30 10.23 -0.80 9.63
CA ARG A 30 11.05 -0.70 8.40
C ARG A 30 10.38 -1.43 7.23
N GLY A 31 9.90 -2.66 7.46
CA GLY A 31 9.16 -3.43 6.46
C GLY A 31 7.90 -2.70 5.98
N LEU A 32 7.14 -2.10 6.89
CA LEU A 32 5.96 -1.29 6.59
C LEU A 32 6.31 -0.13 5.63
N ILE A 33 7.36 0.63 5.93
CA ILE A 33 7.81 1.75 5.08
C ILE A 33 8.17 1.28 3.68
N GLN A 34 8.86 0.14 3.56
CA GLN A 34 9.21 -0.43 2.26
C GLN A 34 7.97 -0.86 1.45
N MET A 35 6.98 -1.49 2.11
CA MET A 35 5.71 -1.86 1.47
C MET A 35 4.92 -0.64 0.98
N VAL A 36 4.83 0.40 1.81
CA VAL A 36 4.18 1.68 1.43
C VAL A 36 4.89 2.31 0.23
N GLY A 37 6.22 2.36 0.25
CA GLY A 37 7.03 2.88 -0.87
C GLY A 37 6.83 2.08 -2.17
N LYS A 38 6.80 0.74 -2.08
CA LYS A 38 6.53 -0.14 -3.23
C LYS A 38 5.13 0.09 -3.80
N ARG A 39 4.10 0.18 -2.93
CA ARG A 39 2.73 0.49 -3.34
C ARG A 39 2.64 1.85 -4.04
N LYS A 40 3.30 2.88 -3.52
CA LYS A 40 3.34 4.22 -4.12
C LYS A 40 3.96 4.19 -5.53
N ARG A 41 5.05 3.44 -5.73
CA ARG A 41 5.67 3.27 -7.06
C ARG A 41 4.73 2.56 -8.05
N LEU A 42 4.03 1.50 -7.61
CA LEU A 42 3.07 0.79 -8.44
C LEU A 42 1.87 1.66 -8.83
N LEU A 43 1.35 2.46 -7.90
CA LEU A 43 0.28 3.42 -8.18
C LEU A 43 0.74 4.48 -9.19
N LYS A 44 1.94 5.04 -9.04
CA LYS A 44 2.51 6.00 -10.01
C LYS A 44 2.71 5.38 -11.40
N TYR A 45 3.11 4.10 -11.46
CA TYR A 45 3.19 3.38 -12.72
C TYR A 45 1.82 3.19 -13.36
N LEU A 46 0.81 2.80 -12.56
CA LEU A 46 -0.55 2.61 -13.04
C LEU A 46 -1.17 3.93 -13.52
N GLU A 47 -0.96 5.03 -12.79
CA GLU A 47 -1.39 6.38 -13.19
C GLU A 47 -0.84 6.79 -14.57
N LYS A 48 0.42 6.45 -14.87
CA LYS A 48 1.06 6.77 -16.16
C LYS A 48 0.62 5.86 -17.31
N THR A 49 0.27 4.61 -17.02
CA THR A 49 0.00 3.59 -18.04
C THR A 49 -1.48 3.40 -18.32
N ASN A 50 -2.33 3.49 -17.31
CA ASN A 50 -3.78 3.38 -17.43
C ASN A 50 -4.46 4.15 -16.30
N PHE A 51 -4.90 5.37 -16.62
CA PHE A 51 -5.51 6.28 -15.66
C PHE A 51 -6.86 5.79 -15.13
N GLU A 52 -7.69 5.14 -15.96
CA GLU A 52 -8.98 4.59 -15.52
C GLU A 52 -8.79 3.48 -14.49
N ALA A 53 -7.87 2.56 -14.75
CA ALA A 53 -7.52 1.50 -13.82
C ALA A 53 -6.93 2.06 -12.51
N TYR A 54 -6.14 3.13 -12.58
CA TYR A 54 -5.64 3.84 -11.40
C TYR A 54 -6.78 4.40 -10.56
N LYS A 55 -7.71 5.14 -11.16
CA LYS A 55 -8.87 5.73 -10.47
C LYS A 55 -9.74 4.64 -9.83
N ALA A 56 -10.08 3.60 -10.60
CA ALA A 56 -10.85 2.46 -10.08
C ALA A 56 -10.14 1.74 -8.92
N THR A 57 -8.81 1.64 -8.97
CA THR A 57 -8.02 1.03 -7.87
C THR A 57 -8.04 1.90 -6.62
N LEU A 58 -7.94 3.23 -6.75
CA LEU A 58 -8.04 4.14 -5.61
C LEU A 58 -9.40 4.07 -4.92
N GLU A 59 -10.47 4.13 -5.71
CA GLU A 59 -11.86 4.06 -5.21
C GLU A 59 -12.12 2.72 -4.51
N LYS A 60 -11.78 1.60 -5.15
CA LYS A 60 -11.97 0.25 -4.58
C LYS A 60 -11.23 0.04 -3.26
N LEU A 61 -10.03 0.60 -3.13
CA LEU A 61 -9.18 0.41 -1.94
C LEU A 61 -9.32 1.54 -0.91
N GLY A 62 -10.14 2.56 -1.18
CA GLY A 62 -10.31 3.73 -0.30
C GLY A 62 -9.01 4.52 -0.07
N LEU A 63 -8.07 4.48 -1.01
CA LEU A 63 -6.78 5.15 -0.88
C LEU A 63 -6.93 6.62 -1.30
N ARG A 64 -6.53 7.54 -0.41
CA ARG A 64 -6.47 8.98 -0.70
C ARG A 64 -5.07 9.38 -1.18
N LYS A 65 -5.03 10.38 -2.07
CA LYS A 65 -3.80 10.93 -2.66
C LYS A 65 -3.10 11.86 -1.67
#